data_AF-A0A4S2KRL2-F1
#
_entry.id   AF-A0A4S2KRL2-F1
#
_cell.length_a   1.000
_cell.length_b   1.000
_cell.length_c   1.000
_cell.angle_alpha   90.00
_cell.angle_beta   90.00
_cell.angle_gamma   90.00
#
_symmetry.space_group_name_H-M   'P 1'
#
loop_
_entity.id
_entity.type
_entity.pdbx_description
1 polymer ?
#
loop_
_entity_poly.entity_id
_entity_poly.type
_entity_poly.pdbx_seq_one_letter_code
_entity_poly.pdbx_strand_id
1 'polypeptide(L)'
;MSVNKFGMSLTNRGSGDGVDGASTVRLRSSIESLRNYARNNALFMSEDFYDAREHKIRRVAAPEIDTDATNRSYVEDAIEQSKKSATEELNGRIVAVEDKAEDQHKIRHVAAPENGTDAANKTYVDSAIGRLKKVVTDR
;
A
#
# COMPACT_ATOMS: atom_id res chain seq x y z
N MET A 1 40.32 -13.39 -14.03
CA MET A 1 39.84 -13.59 -15.42
C MET A 1 38.98 -12.40 -15.79
N SER A 2 39.26 -11.72 -16.91
CA SER A 2 38.43 -10.59 -17.34
C SER A 2 37.13 -11.14 -17.89
N VAL A 3 36.00 -10.78 -17.28
CA VAL A 3 34.67 -11.12 -17.78
C VAL A 3 34.04 -9.88 -18.42
N ASN A 4 33.30 -10.06 -19.51
CA ASN A 4 32.53 -8.95 -20.08
C ASN A 4 31.35 -8.60 -19.16
N LYS A 5 30.64 -7.50 -19.46
CA LYS A 5 29.42 -7.07 -18.74
C LYS A 5 28.28 -8.09 -18.74
N PHE A 6 28.45 -9.24 -19.40
CA PHE A 6 27.54 -10.36 -19.48
C PHE A 6 28.08 -11.61 -18.77
N GLY A 7 29.15 -11.48 -17.98
CA GLY A 7 29.73 -12.58 -17.18
C GLY A 7 30.56 -13.60 -17.98
N MET A 8 30.89 -13.33 -19.25
CA MET A 8 31.68 -14.26 -20.07
C MET A 8 33.18 -13.99 -20.00
N SER A 9 33.98 -15.04 -19.79
CA SER A 9 35.45 -14.97 -19.75
C SER A 9 36.05 -14.59 -21.10
N LEU A 10 36.72 -13.44 -21.14
CA LEU A 10 37.51 -12.96 -22.27
C LEU A 10 38.84 -13.71 -22.27
N THR A 11 38.93 -14.78 -23.05
CA THR A 11 40.21 -15.47 -23.30
C THR A 11 40.93 -14.80 -24.48
N ASN A 12 42.23 -14.57 -24.31
CA ASN A 12 43.07 -13.73 -25.16
C ASN A 12 43.09 -14.22 -26.63
N ARG A 13 42.84 -13.31 -27.58
CA ARG A 13 42.89 -13.58 -29.03
C ARG A 13 44.35 -13.74 -29.48
N GLY A 14 44.81 -14.98 -29.59
CA GLY A 14 46.02 -15.30 -30.36
C GLY A 14 45.66 -15.49 -31.83
N SER A 15 46.32 -14.74 -32.70
CA SER A 15 46.27 -14.81 -34.16
C SER A 15 46.60 -16.20 -34.68
N GLY A 16 45.81 -16.74 -35.62
CA GLY A 16 46.08 -18.01 -36.26
C GLY A 16 45.09 -18.28 -37.38
N ASP A 17 45.61 -18.32 -38.59
CA ASP A 17 44.93 -18.56 -39.86
C ASP A 17 44.39 -20.00 -39.89
N GLY A 18 43.07 -20.17 -39.99
CA GLY A 18 42.42 -21.48 -39.93
C GLY A 18 40.91 -21.34 -39.81
N VAL A 19 40.16 -21.98 -40.70
CA VAL A 19 38.70 -22.01 -40.68
C VAL A 19 38.24 -22.94 -39.56
N ASP A 20 38.44 -22.51 -38.33
CA ASP A 20 38.40 -23.39 -37.16
C ASP A 20 36.97 -23.47 -36.63
N GLY A 21 36.35 -24.66 -36.76
CA GLY A 21 35.05 -24.97 -36.16
C GLY A 21 34.96 -24.59 -34.67
N ALA A 22 36.07 -24.55 -33.94
CA ALA A 22 36.15 -24.08 -32.56
C ALA A 22 35.81 -22.58 -32.39
N SER A 23 36.24 -21.71 -33.31
CA SER A 23 35.97 -20.27 -33.25
C SER A 23 34.49 -19.98 -33.53
N THR A 24 33.90 -20.66 -34.51
CA THR A 24 32.45 -20.57 -34.79
C THR A 24 31.59 -21.13 -33.65
N VAL A 25 32.00 -22.22 -32.99
CA VAL A 25 31.31 -22.80 -31.82
C VAL A 25 31.36 -21.86 -30.61
N ARG A 26 32.49 -21.20 -30.34
CA ARG A 26 32.58 -20.22 -29.24
C ARG A 26 31.73 -18.99 -29.48
N LEU A 27 31.69 -18.49 -30.72
CA LEU A 27 30.80 -17.39 -31.10
C LEU A 27 29.34 -17.79 -30.96
N ARG A 28 28.94 -18.99 -31.40
CA ARG A 28 27.57 -19.52 -31.22
C ARG A 28 27.18 -19.62 -29.75
N SER A 29 28.07 -20.13 -28.89
CA SER A 29 27.84 -20.21 -27.43
C SER A 29 27.67 -18.81 -26.79
N SER A 30 28.48 -17.84 -27.23
CA SER A 30 28.39 -16.45 -26.76
C SER A 30 27.10 -15.77 -27.19
N ILE A 31 26.66 -16.00 -28.42
CA ILE A 31 25.41 -15.47 -28.96
C ILE A 31 24.22 -16.07 -28.22
N GLU A 32 24.22 -17.38 -27.96
CA GLU A 32 23.11 -18.03 -27.26
C GLU A 32 23.01 -17.57 -25.79
N SER A 33 24.15 -17.38 -25.13
CA SER A 33 24.20 -16.81 -23.78
C SER A 33 23.61 -15.40 -23.72
N LEU A 34 23.95 -14.55 -24.69
CA LEU A 34 23.39 -13.20 -24.80
C LEU A 34 21.88 -13.23 -25.07
N ARG A 35 21.42 -14.11 -25.97
CA ARG A 35 19.99 -14.30 -26.25
C ARG A 35 19.22 -14.72 -25.00
N ASN A 36 19.76 -15.67 -24.24
CA ASN A 36 19.12 -16.15 -23.02
C ASN A 36 19.11 -15.07 -21.93
N TYR A 37 20.20 -14.31 -21.78
CA TYR A 37 20.23 -13.17 -20.87
C TYR A 37 19.15 -12.14 -21.23
N ALA A 38 19.06 -11.74 -22.50
CA ALA A 38 18.04 -10.80 -22.95
C ALA A 38 16.61 -11.34 -22.75
N ARG A 39 16.36 -12.60 -23.13
CA ARG A 39 15.04 -13.25 -22.96
C ARG A 39 14.56 -13.31 -21.52
N ASN A 40 15.49 -13.45 -20.56
CA ASN A 40 15.17 -13.64 -19.15
C ASN A 40 15.13 -12.33 -18.35
N ASN A 41 15.72 -11.25 -18.85
CA ASN A 41 15.84 -9.99 -18.09
C ASN A 41 15.16 -8.78 -18.77
N ALA A 42 14.71 -8.91 -20.02
CA ALA A 42 13.95 -7.87 -20.70
C ALA A 42 12.47 -7.91 -20.30
N LEU A 43 11.81 -6.76 -20.39
CA LEU A 43 10.35 -6.72 -20.41
C LEU A 43 9.85 -7.46 -21.66
N PHE A 44 8.89 -8.35 -21.46
CA PHE A 44 8.29 -9.09 -22.56
C PHE A 44 7.15 -8.29 -23.16
N MET A 45 7.26 -7.95 -24.45
CA MET A 45 6.16 -7.30 -25.16
C MET A 45 5.12 -8.37 -25.54
N SER A 46 3.93 -8.26 -24.92
CA SER A 46 2.70 -8.90 -25.38
C SER A 46 2.01 -7.99 -26.40
N GLU A 47 0.83 -8.38 -26.92
CA GLU A 47 0.10 -7.62 -27.95
C GLU A 47 0.04 -6.11 -27.64
N ASP A 48 -0.43 -5.76 -26.44
CA ASP A 48 -0.67 -4.35 -26.07
C ASP A 48 0.06 -3.89 -24.79
N PHE A 49 0.88 -4.74 -24.16
CA PHE A 49 1.52 -4.41 -22.88
C PHE A 49 2.89 -5.07 -22.68
N TYR A 50 3.69 -4.48 -21.78
CA TYR A 50 4.95 -5.05 -21.33
C TYR A 50 4.73 -5.85 -20.04
N ASP A 51 5.08 -7.13 -20.07
CA ASP A 51 5.06 -8.04 -18.93
C ASP A 51 6.46 -8.15 -18.31
N ALA A 52 6.56 -7.87 -17.02
CA ALA A 52 7.78 -8.03 -16.24
C ALA A 52 8.00 -9.47 -15.74
N ARG A 53 7.06 -10.40 -15.96
CA ARG A 53 7.12 -11.81 -15.54
C ARG A 53 7.45 -11.96 -14.05
N GLU A 54 6.69 -11.23 -13.22
CA GLU A 54 6.85 -11.20 -11.77
C GLU A 54 8.19 -10.62 -11.26
N HIS A 55 9.03 -10.07 -12.14
CA HIS A 55 10.24 -9.39 -11.70
C HIS A 55 9.94 -8.00 -11.13
N LYS A 56 10.62 -7.68 -10.03
CA LYS A 56 10.57 -6.34 -9.42
C LYS A 56 11.27 -5.32 -10.31
N ILE A 57 10.56 -4.26 -10.69
CA ILE A 57 11.16 -3.06 -11.28
C ILE A 57 11.59 -2.14 -10.14
N ARG A 58 12.89 -1.90 -10.02
CA ARG A 58 13.47 -1.06 -8.95
C ARG A 58 13.84 0.32 -9.48
N ARG A 59 13.95 1.29 -8.57
CA ARG A 59 14.33 2.69 -8.87
C ARG A 59 13.30 3.40 -9.77
N VAL A 60 12.02 3.05 -9.61
CA VAL A 60 10.90 3.80 -10.17
C VAL A 60 10.74 5.08 -9.35
N ALA A 61 10.72 6.24 -10.02
CA ALA A 61 10.52 7.53 -9.37
C ALA A 61 9.09 7.68 -8.81
N ALA A 62 8.82 8.76 -8.10
CA ALA A 62 7.44 9.11 -7.78
C ALA A 62 6.70 9.53 -9.08
N PRO A 63 5.41 9.21 -9.23
CA PRO A 63 4.64 9.64 -10.39
C PRO A 63 4.45 11.16 -10.38
N GLU A 64 4.53 11.79 -11.55
CA GLU A 64 4.27 13.22 -11.76
C GLU A 64 3.00 13.46 -12.60
N ILE A 65 2.64 12.50 -13.46
CA ILE A 65 1.43 12.54 -14.29
C ILE A 65 0.59 11.27 -14.14
N ASP A 66 -0.68 11.33 -14.55
CA ASP A 66 -1.68 10.27 -14.35
C ASP A 66 -1.32 8.91 -14.99
N THR A 67 -0.46 8.92 -16.01
CA THR A 67 -0.04 7.72 -16.73
C THR A 67 1.23 7.07 -16.19
N ASP A 68 1.85 7.65 -15.15
CA ASP A 68 3.09 7.13 -14.59
C ASP A 68 2.86 5.88 -13.73
N ALA A 69 3.84 4.96 -13.77
CA ALA A 69 3.87 3.84 -12.85
C ALA A 69 4.22 4.33 -11.43
N THR A 70 3.42 3.92 -10.45
CA THR A 70 3.63 4.31 -9.05
C THR A 70 4.63 3.41 -8.34
N ASN A 71 5.50 3.99 -7.51
CA ASN A 71 6.32 3.22 -6.58
C ASN A 71 5.58 2.97 -5.25
N ARG A 72 6.11 2.05 -4.43
CA ARG A 72 5.50 1.66 -3.15
C ARG A 72 5.41 2.81 -2.14
N SER A 73 6.45 3.63 -2.02
CA SER A 73 6.50 4.74 -1.05
C SER A 73 5.34 5.70 -1.30
N TYR A 74 5.15 6.09 -2.57
CA TYR A 74 4.08 7.00 -2.95
C TYR A 74 2.69 6.48 -2.54
N VAL A 75 2.43 5.19 -2.75
CA VAL A 75 1.14 4.58 -2.37
C VAL A 75 0.99 4.51 -0.85
N GLU A 76 2.04 4.14 -0.11
CA GLU A 76 2.01 4.10 1.36
C GLU A 76 1.76 5.50 1.95
N ASP A 77 2.44 6.52 1.43
CA ASP A 77 2.28 7.91 1.85
C ASP A 77 0.84 8.42 1.58
N ALA A 78 0.27 8.11 0.41
CA ALA A 78 -1.11 8.48 0.08
C ALA A 78 -2.14 7.83 1.01
N ILE A 79 -1.93 6.55 1.36
CA ILE A 79 -2.78 5.83 2.33
C ILE A 79 -2.66 6.47 3.72
N GLU A 80 -1.45 6.81 4.16
CA GLU A 80 -1.22 7.44 5.46
C GLU A 80 -1.90 8.81 5.55
N GLN A 81 -1.76 9.65 4.51
CA GLN A 81 -2.47 10.93 4.42
C GLN A 81 -3.98 10.78 4.49
N SER A 82 -4.53 9.78 3.79
CA SER A 82 -5.97 9.48 3.81
C SER A 82 -6.45 9.08 5.22
N LYS A 83 -5.69 8.24 5.93
CA LYS A 83 -5.98 7.84 7.32
C LYS A 83 -5.94 9.02 8.28
N LYS A 84 -4.93 9.89 8.13
CA LYS A 84 -4.78 11.10 8.95
C LYS A 84 -5.98 12.02 8.76
N SER A 85 -6.38 12.28 7.51
CA SER A 85 -7.54 13.11 7.18
C SER A 85 -8.83 12.54 7.79
N ALA A 86 -9.07 11.23 7.68
CA ALA A 86 -10.23 10.59 8.30
C ALA A 86 -10.22 10.69 9.84
N THR A 87 -9.04 10.59 10.45
CA THR A 87 -8.89 10.70 11.91
C THR A 87 -9.14 12.14 12.39
N GLU A 88 -8.64 13.13 11.65
CA GLU A 88 -8.90 14.55 11.92
C GLU A 88 -10.38 14.89 11.77
N GLU A 89 -11.08 14.36 10.77
CA GLU A 89 -12.53 14.55 10.61
C GLU A 89 -13.32 13.96 11.80
N LEU A 90 -12.99 12.74 12.23
CA LEU A 90 -13.63 12.09 13.37
C LEU A 90 -13.36 12.85 14.67
N ASN A 91 -12.10 13.25 14.91
CA ASN A 91 -11.74 14.05 16.08
C ASN A 91 -12.44 15.41 16.06
N GLY A 92 -12.53 16.09 14.92
CA GLY A 92 -13.26 17.34 14.78
C GLY A 92 -14.75 17.19 15.12
N ARG A 93 -15.38 16.08 14.76
CA ARG A 93 -16.78 15.79 15.12
C ARG A 93 -16.97 15.49 16.60
N ILE A 94 -15.99 14.90 17.27
CA ILE A 94 -16.01 14.65 18.72
C ILE A 94 -15.75 15.96 19.48
N VAL A 95 -14.73 16.73 19.07
CA VAL A 95 -14.38 18.04 19.68
C VAL A 95 -15.47 19.09 19.45
N ALA A 96 -16.21 19.02 18.34
CA ALA A 96 -17.40 19.86 18.13
C ALA A 96 -18.49 19.65 19.18
N VAL A 97 -18.45 18.55 19.96
CA VAL A 97 -19.32 18.35 21.14
C VAL A 97 -18.77 19.09 22.37
N GLU A 98 -17.47 19.35 22.43
CA GLU A 98 -16.78 19.88 23.62
C GLU A 98 -16.62 21.41 23.62
N ASP A 99 -16.46 22.07 22.47
CA ASP A 99 -15.94 23.45 22.41
C ASP A 99 -16.93 24.56 21.97
N LYS A 100 -18.24 24.31 22.03
CA LYS A 100 -19.26 25.36 21.85
C LYS A 100 -20.26 25.36 23.00
N ALA A 101 -19.81 25.88 24.14
CA ALA A 101 -20.61 26.09 25.35
C ALA A 101 -21.79 27.10 25.19
N GLU A 102 -22.23 27.43 23.98
CA GLU A 102 -23.43 28.24 23.72
C GLU A 102 -24.58 27.46 23.06
N ASP A 103 -24.32 26.30 22.44
CA ASP A 103 -25.36 25.45 21.83
C ASP A 103 -25.41 24.09 22.52
N GLN A 104 -26.49 23.80 23.25
CA GLN A 104 -26.72 22.47 23.83
C GLN A 104 -26.85 21.40 22.72
N HIS A 105 -25.81 20.60 22.53
CA HIS A 105 -25.84 19.49 21.58
C HIS A 105 -26.69 18.33 22.11
N LYS A 106 -27.76 17.99 21.38
CA LYS A 106 -28.65 16.86 21.73
C LYS A 106 -28.24 15.61 20.97
N ILE A 107 -27.89 14.55 21.71
CA ILE A 107 -27.76 13.21 21.16
C ILE A 107 -29.17 12.58 21.13
N ARG A 108 -29.67 12.28 19.93
CA ARG A 108 -31.01 11.70 19.72
C ARG A 108 -30.91 10.19 19.53
N HIS A 109 -32.03 9.49 19.74
CA HIS A 109 -32.15 8.03 19.52
C HIS A 109 -31.20 7.18 20.40
N VAL A 110 -30.83 7.68 21.58
CA VAL A 110 -30.10 6.90 22.59
C VAL A 110 -31.06 5.87 23.20
N ALA A 111 -30.75 4.58 23.04
CA ALA A 111 -31.52 3.49 23.64
C ALA A 111 -31.44 3.50 25.19
N ALA A 112 -32.26 2.68 25.86
CA ALA A 112 -32.12 2.51 27.30
C ALA A 112 -30.79 1.78 27.59
N PRO A 113 -30.05 2.16 28.64
CA PRO A 113 -28.79 1.50 28.98
C PRO A 113 -29.04 0.06 29.45
N GLU A 114 -28.19 -0.87 29.01
CA GLU A 114 -28.20 -2.28 29.44
C GLU A 114 -26.98 -2.60 30.31
N ASN A 115 -25.83 -1.99 30.00
CA ASN A 115 -24.58 -2.15 30.73
C ASN A 115 -24.24 -0.90 31.56
N GLY A 116 -23.41 -1.06 32.60
CA GLY A 116 -22.99 0.03 33.48
C GLY A 116 -22.14 1.13 32.83
N THR A 117 -21.69 0.91 31.59
CA THR A 117 -20.90 1.87 30.80
C THR A 117 -21.71 2.60 29.73
N ASP A 118 -23.01 2.29 29.60
CA ASP A 118 -23.85 2.87 28.56
C ASP A 118 -24.31 4.28 28.93
N ALA A 119 -24.42 5.16 27.93
CA ALA A 119 -25.03 6.47 28.11
C ALA A 119 -26.53 6.33 28.42
N ALA A 120 -27.00 6.94 29.51
CA ALA A 120 -28.39 6.86 29.91
C ALA A 120 -29.25 7.91 29.18
N ASN A 121 -30.35 7.48 28.55
CA ASN A 121 -31.35 8.41 28.03
C ASN A 121 -32.24 8.98 29.14
N LYS A 122 -32.88 10.13 28.88
CA LYS A 122 -33.72 10.82 29.85
C LYS A 122 -34.91 9.98 30.35
N THR A 123 -35.59 9.28 29.44
CA THR A 123 -36.75 8.43 29.79
C THR A 123 -36.40 7.36 30.81
N TYR A 124 -35.24 6.72 30.66
CA TYR A 124 -34.73 5.72 31.60
C TYR A 124 -34.46 6.34 32.98
N VAL A 125 -33.75 7.47 33.03
CA VAL A 125 -33.41 8.17 34.28
C VAL A 125 -34.67 8.63 35.02
N ASP A 126 -35.60 9.28 34.32
CA ASP A 126 -36.87 9.75 34.91
C ASP A 126 -37.70 8.58 35.47
N SER A 127 -37.74 7.45 34.75
CA SER A 127 -38.42 6.24 35.21
C SER A 127 -37.75 5.61 36.44
N ALA A 128 -36.42 5.55 36.47
CA ALA A 128 -35.67 5.02 37.61
C ALA A 128 -35.88 5.87 38.88
N ILE A 129 -35.83 7.20 38.74
CA ILE A 129 -36.12 8.15 39.82
C ILE A 129 -37.58 8.02 40.28
N GLY A 130 -38.52 7.90 39.35
CA GLY A 130 -39.94 7.70 39.66
C GLY A 130 -40.20 6.45 40.51
N ARG A 131 -39.54 5.33 40.18
CA ARG A 131 -39.60 4.11 40.99
C ARG A 131 -39.05 4.31 42.41
N LEU A 132 -37.92 5.02 42.54
CA LEU A 132 -37.32 5.30 43.84
C LEU A 132 -38.24 6.17 44.72
N LYS A 133 -38.83 7.23 44.15
CA LYS A 133 -39.77 8.10 44.87
C LYS A 133 -40.96 7.32 45.42
N LYS A 134 -41.57 6.44 44.61
CA LYS A 134 -42.70 5.61 45.04
C LYS A 134 -42.34 4.76 46.25
N VAL A 135 -41.18 4.11 46.23
CA VAL A 135 -40.70 3.28 47.35
C VAL A 135 -40.49 4.08 48.63
N VAL A 136 -40.08 5.35 48.52
CA VAL A 136 -39.87 6.23 49.68
C VAL A 136 -41.20 6.75 50.24
N THR A 137 -42.20 7.02 49.40
CA THR A 137 -43.52 7.50 49.86
C THR A 137 -44.46 6.40 50.36
N ASP A 138 -44.23 5.13 49.98
CA ASP A 138 -45.00 3.98 50.47
C ASP A 138 -44.43 3.39 51.79
N ARG A 139 -43.50 4.08 52.45
CA ARG A 139 -42.92 3.74 53.76
C ARG A 139 -43.29 4.78 54.80
#